data_AF-A0A136N5Q3-F1
#
_entry.id   AF-A0A136N5Q3-F1
#
_cell.length_a   1.000
_cell.length_b   1.000
_cell.length_c   1.000
_cell.angle_alpha   90.00
_cell.angle_beta   90.00
_cell.angle_gamma   90.00
#
_symmetry.space_group_name_H-M   'P 1'
#
loop_
_entity.id
_entity.type
_entity.pdbx_description
1 polymer ?
#
loop_
_entity_poly.entity_id
_entity_poly.type
_entity_poly.pdbx_seq_one_letter_code
_entity_poly.pdbx_strand_id
1 'polypeptide(L)' 'MITPGGLEGLKKHGLAPPERHSGLVQIDFLAKVKCPLCGSRNTVMKSPFGPTLCRSIHYCNDCLNAFEQFKPVE' A
#
# COMPACT_ATOMS: atom_id res chain seq x y z
N MET A 1 -9.98 -13.26 4.94
CA MET A 1 -10.58 -12.02 5.49
C MET A 1 -9.62 -11.41 6.51
N ILE A 2 -9.19 -10.15 6.32
CA ILE A 2 -8.31 -9.46 7.30
C ILE A 2 -9.19 -8.80 8.36
N THR A 3 -8.88 -9.03 9.64
CA THR A 3 -9.61 -8.45 10.77
C THR A 3 -9.29 -6.95 10.94
N PRO A 4 -10.17 -6.15 11.57
CA PRO A 4 -9.88 -4.76 11.88
C PRO A 4 -8.57 -4.57 12.66
N GLY A 5 -8.31 -5.42 13.66
CA GLY A 5 -7.06 -5.40 14.42
C GLY A 5 -5.83 -5.73 13.56
N GLY A 6 -5.97 -6.62 12.58
CA GLY A 6 -4.90 -6.90 11.61
C GLY A 6 -4.57 -5.67 10.74
N LEU A 7 -5.59 -4.97 10.25
CA LEU A 7 -5.40 -3.74 9.46
C LEU A 7 -4.72 -2.63 10.27
N GLU A 8 -5.07 -2.50 11.55
CA GLU A 8 -4.43 -1.54 12.45
C GLU A 8 -2.98 -1.93 12.75
N GLY A 9 -2.71 -3.21 12.98
CA GLY A 9 -1.36 -3.75 13.17
C GLY A 9 -0.44 -3.40 11.99
N LEU A 10 -0.90 -3.59 10.75
CA LEU A 10 -0.13 -3.22 9.55
C LEU A 10 0.28 -1.74 9.58
N LYS A 11 -0.68 -0.84 9.85
CA LYS A 11 -0.42 0.61 9.92
C LYS A 11 0.57 0.97 11.01
N LYS A 12 0.47 0.35 12.20
CA LYS A 12 1.41 0.57 13.31
C LYS A 12 2.85 0.20 12.94
N HIS A 13 3.05 -0.75 12.04
CA HIS A 13 4.35 -1.12 11.51
C HIS A 13 4.77 -0.34 10.25
N GLY A 14 4.04 0.73 9.89
CA GLY A 14 4.32 1.53 8.69
C GLY A 14 4.02 0.81 7.37
N LEU A 15 3.30 -0.32 7.42
CA LEU A 15 2.90 -1.08 6.24
C LEU A 15 1.53 -0.60 5.77
N ALA A 16 1.45 -0.21 4.51
CA ALA A 16 0.19 0.19 3.92
C ALA A 16 -0.67 -1.06 3.65
N PRO A 17 -1.90 -1.12 4.21
CA PRO A 17 -2.75 -2.30 4.13
C PRO A 17 -3.25 -2.52 2.71
N PRO A 18 -3.52 -3.77 2.30
CA PRO A 18 -4.02 -4.06 0.97
C PRO A 18 -5.41 -3.42 0.76
N GLU A 19 -5.58 -2.74 -0.37
CA GLU A 19 -6.91 -2.29 -0.79
C GLU A 19 -7.73 -3.50 -1.26
N ARG A 20 -9.05 -3.46 -1.03
CA ARG A 20 -9.95 -4.46 -1.60
C ARG A 20 -10.29 -4.09 -3.03
N HIS A 21 -10.30 -5.05 -3.93
CA HIS A 21 -10.77 -4.88 -5.29
C HIS A 21 -11.78 -5.97 -5.65
N SER A 22 -12.49 -5.80 -6.75
CA SER A 22 -13.34 -6.84 -7.32
C SER A 22 -12.95 -7.02 -8.79
N GLY A 23 -12.72 -8.26 -9.22
CA GLY A 23 -12.26 -8.55 -10.58
C GLY A 23 -10.76 -8.27 -10.81
N LEU A 24 -10.36 -8.03 -12.05
CA LEU A 24 -8.94 -7.93 -12.43
C LEU A 24 -8.28 -6.65 -11.90
N VAL A 25 -7.12 -6.80 -11.22
CA VAL A 25 -6.28 -5.66 -10.82
C VAL A 25 -5.47 -5.19 -12.02
N GLN A 26 -5.73 -3.99 -12.50
CA GLN A 26 -4.82 -3.33 -13.44
C GLN A 26 -3.64 -2.70 -12.69
N ILE A 27 -2.47 -2.65 -13.32
CA ILE A 27 -1.26 -2.06 -12.73
C ILE A 27 -1.48 -0.60 -12.27
N ASP A 28 -2.36 0.14 -12.93
CA ASP A 28 -2.68 1.51 -12.53
C ASP A 28 -3.36 1.60 -11.15
N PHE A 29 -4.08 0.56 -10.73
CA PHE A 29 -4.65 0.48 -9.36
C PHE A 29 -3.57 0.33 -8.30
N LEU A 30 -2.44 -0.29 -8.65
CA LEU A 30 -1.32 -0.42 -7.72
C LEU A 30 -0.67 0.94 -7.45
N ALA A 31 -0.82 1.95 -8.33
CA ALA A 31 -0.03 3.17 -8.29
C ALA A 31 -0.55 4.26 -7.34
N LYS A 32 -1.85 4.26 -6.99
CA LYS A 32 -2.50 5.33 -6.22
C LYS A 32 -2.94 4.86 -4.84
N VAL A 33 -1.98 4.72 -3.94
CA VAL A 33 -2.20 4.14 -2.61
C VAL A 33 -2.15 5.21 -1.53
N LYS A 34 -2.82 4.98 -0.39
CA LYS A 34 -2.78 5.92 0.74
C LYS A 34 -1.52 5.71 1.57
N CYS A 35 -0.75 6.76 1.78
CA CYS A 35 0.42 6.72 2.66
C CYS A 35 0.01 6.34 4.09
N PRO A 36 0.63 5.32 4.71
CA PRO A 36 0.25 4.86 6.05
C PRO A 36 0.72 5.80 7.16
N LEU A 37 1.65 6.71 6.85
CA LEU A 37 2.28 7.62 7.82
C LEU A 37 1.51 8.94 7.96
N CYS A 38 1.18 9.59 6.83
CA CYS A 38 0.50 10.90 6.83
C CYS A 38 -0.93 10.85 6.28
N GLY A 39 -1.35 9.75 5.66
CA GLY A 39 -2.67 9.61 5.05
C GLY A 39 -2.85 10.28 3.69
N SER A 40 -1.81 10.88 3.09
CA SER A 40 -1.88 11.45 1.75
C SER A 40 -2.07 10.39 0.66
N ARG A 41 -2.67 10.78 -0.47
CA ARG A 41 -2.71 10.02 -1.74
C ARG A 41 -1.72 10.55 -2.78
N ASN A 42 -0.94 11.58 -2.45
CA ASN A 42 0.15 12.09 -3.29
C ASN A 42 1.37 11.16 -3.18
N THR A 43 1.20 9.96 -3.74
CA THR A 43 2.20 8.89 -3.70
C THR A 43 2.54 8.44 -5.10
N VAL A 44 3.77 7.99 -5.28
CA VAL A 44 4.26 7.39 -6.53
C VAL A 44 4.81 6.00 -6.26
N MET A 45 4.40 5.04 -7.06
CA MET A 45 5.00 3.71 -7.05
C MET A 45 6.43 3.80 -7.59
N LYS A 46 7.39 3.29 -6.82
CA LYS A 46 8.78 3.18 -7.23
C LYS A 46 9.12 1.81 -7.78
N SER A 47 8.50 0.76 -7.22
CA SER A 47 8.65 -0.60 -7.70
C SER A 47 7.37 -1.41 -7.47
N PRO A 48 6.89 -2.19 -8.45
CA PRO A 48 5.79 -3.12 -8.26
C PRO A 48 6.15 -4.32 -7.37
N PHE A 49 7.43 -4.45 -6.98
CA PHE A 49 7.94 -5.51 -6.12
C PHE A 49 8.79 -4.94 -4.97
N GLY A 50 8.59 -5.48 -3.77
CA GLY A 50 9.39 -5.23 -2.58
C GLY A 50 10.15 -6.50 -2.13
N PRO A 51 10.41 -6.64 -0.82
CA PRO A 51 11.09 -7.81 -0.25
C PRO A 51 10.35 -9.13 -0.50
N THR A 52 9.03 -9.07 -0.73
CA THR A 52 8.19 -10.22 -1.10
C THR A 52 7.31 -9.87 -2.29
N LEU A 53 6.85 -10.89 -3.03
CA LEU A 53 6.01 -10.70 -4.23
C LEU A 53 4.67 -10.02 -3.94
N CYS A 54 4.17 -10.15 -2.72
CA CYS A 54 2.92 -9.52 -2.28
C CYS A 54 3.10 -8.06 -1.85
N ARG A 55 4.32 -7.52 -1.87
CA ARG A 55 4.64 -6.14 -1.46
C ARG A 55 5.14 -5.32 -2.64
N SER A 56 4.84 -4.03 -2.64
CA SER A 56 5.31 -3.01 -3.59
C SER A 56 5.89 -1.82 -2.84
N ILE A 57 6.80 -1.08 -3.48
CA ILE A 57 7.50 0.06 -2.88
C ILE A 57 6.94 1.37 -3.43
N HIS A 58 6.64 2.30 -2.53
CA HIS A 58 6.06 3.61 -2.82
C HIS A 58 6.82 4.72 -2.13
N TYR A 59 6.65 5.93 -2.64
CA TYR A 59 7.16 7.16 -2.04
C TYR A 59 6.03 8.18 -1.92
N CYS A 60 5.90 8.82 -0.76
CA CYS A 60 4.94 9.91 -0.56
C CYS A 60 5.61 11.26 -0.78
N ASN A 61 5.05 12.08 -1.66
CA ASN A 61 5.57 13.40 -1.98
C ASN A 61 5.21 14.47 -0.93
N ASP A 62 4.23 14.20 -0.06
CA ASP A 62 3.80 15.17 0.98
C ASP A 62 4.62 15.04 2.26
N CYS A 63 4.85 13.80 2.74
CA CYS A 63 5.65 13.56 3.94
C CYS A 63 7.06 13.06 3.66
N LEU A 64 7.45 12.96 2.39
CA LEU A 64 8.80 12.62 1.92
C LEU A 64 9.35 11.27 2.40
N ASN A 65 8.47 10.32 2.72
CA ASN A 65 8.85 8.99 3.22
C ASN A 65 8.59 7.90 2.17
N ALA A 66 9.48 6.90 2.14
CA ALA A 66 9.25 5.64 1.46
C ALA A 66 8.41 4.70 2.34
N PHE A 67 7.58 3.88 1.71
CA PHE A 67 6.78 2.89 2.43
C PHE A 67 6.45 1.68 1.55
N GLU A 68 5.99 0.62 2.20
CA GLU A 68 5.62 -0.62 1.54
C GLU A 68 4.11 -0.79 1.53
N GLN A 69 3.58 -1.28 0.42
CA GLN A 69 2.15 -1.55 0.22
C GLN A 69 1.95 -3.02 -0.10
N PHE A 70 1.05 -3.68 0.64
CA PHE A 70 0.55 -4.99 0.24
C PHE A 70 -0.32 -4.87 -1.00
N LYS A 71 -0.13 -5.78 -1.96
CA LYS A 71 -0.94 -5.81 -3.19
C LYS A 71 -2.42 -5.99 -2.85
N PRO A 72 -3.33 -5.39 -3.65
CA PRO A 72 -4.75 -5.54 -3.47
C PRO A 72 -5.17 -7.01 -3.40
N VAL A 73 -6.21 -7.26 -2.61
CA VAL A 73 -6.81 -8.58 -2.43
C VAL A 73 -8.31 -8.50 -2.76
N GLU A 74 -8.86 -9.62 -3.22
CA GLU A 74 -10.31 -9.78 -3.44
C GLU A 74 -11.09 -9.92 -2.11
#